data_AF-I2K7E2-F1
#
_entry.id   AF-I2K7E2-F1
#
_cell.length_a   1.000
_cell.length_b   1.000
_cell.length_c   1.000
_cell.angle_alpha   90.00
_cell.angle_beta   90.00
_cell.angle_gamma   90.00
#
_symmetry.space_group_name_H-M   'P 1'
#
loop_
_entity.id
_entity.type
_entity.pdbx_description
1 polymer ?
#
loop_
_entity_poly.entity_id
_entity_poly.type
_entity_poly.pdbx_seq_one_letter_code
_entity_poly.pdbx_strand_id
1 'polypeptide(L)'
;MKRAGFTMIELIFVIVIIGILAAVAIPKLAATRDDAKKSVTCKNLAICIEDMASAYTAVGTVNLADSPACSYSAVSAIVSLSSEGESIIVNSSSETSFCTHLEGNTSFGGSKIAI
;
A
#
# COMPACT_ATOMS: atom_id res chain seq x y z
N MET A 1 -0.40 -36.80 -46.19
CA MET A 1 -0.72 -35.73 -45.21
C MET A 1 0.49 -34.81 -45.13
N LYS A 2 0.40 -33.56 -45.61
CA LYS A 2 1.53 -32.62 -45.59
C LYS A 2 1.59 -31.94 -44.22
N ARG A 3 2.58 -32.32 -43.42
CA ARG A 3 2.88 -31.67 -42.14
C ARG A 3 3.56 -30.33 -42.49
N ALA A 4 2.85 -29.23 -42.38
CA ALA A 4 3.45 -27.89 -42.46
C ALA A 4 4.27 -27.71 -41.18
N GLY A 5 5.59 -27.75 -41.30
CA GLY A 5 6.51 -27.44 -40.20
C GLY A 5 6.72 -25.94 -40.10
N PHE A 6 6.67 -25.42 -38.88
CA PHE A 6 7.09 -24.05 -38.56
C PHE A 6 8.54 -23.89 -38.99
N THR A 7 8.84 -22.86 -39.78
CA THR A 7 10.21 -22.63 -40.27
C THR A 7 11.09 -22.14 -39.13
N MET A 8 12.38 -22.50 -39.17
CA MET A 8 13.36 -21.97 -38.21
C MET A 8 13.32 -20.44 -38.17
N ILE A 9 13.17 -19.79 -39.33
CA ILE A 9 13.16 -18.33 -39.47
C ILE A 9 11.96 -17.65 -38.79
N GLU A 10 10.78 -18.26 -38.80
CA GLU A 10 9.61 -17.74 -38.09
C GLU A 10 9.83 -17.71 -36.58
N LEU A 11 10.51 -18.72 -36.03
CA LEU A 11 10.77 -18.80 -34.59
C LEU A 11 11.78 -17.73 -34.13
N ILE A 12 12.78 -17.43 -34.96
CA ILE A 12 13.78 -16.39 -34.67
C ILE A 12 13.14 -14.99 -34.68
N PHE A 13 12.24 -14.73 -35.63
CA PHE A 13 11.57 -13.42 -35.69
C PHE A 13 10.68 -13.18 -34.46
N VAL A 14 10.01 -14.22 -33.96
CA VAL A 14 9.19 -14.14 -32.75
C VAL A 14 10.01 -13.81 -31.51
N ILE A 15 11.16 -14.48 -31.28
CA ILE A 15 11.98 -14.19 -30.10
C ILE A 15 12.61 -12.79 -30.15
N VAL A 16 12.92 -12.29 -31.35
CA VAL A 16 13.44 -10.92 -31.52
C VAL A 16 12.38 -9.89 -31.15
N ILE A 17 11.14 -10.06 -31.62
CA ILE A 17 10.05 -9.15 -31.29
C ILE A 17 9.75 -9.20 -29.79
N ILE A 18 9.64 -10.40 -29.20
CA ILE A 18 9.40 -10.56 -27.75
C ILE A 18 10.56 -9.94 -26.96
N GLY A 19 11.81 -10.08 -27.42
CA GLY A 19 12.98 -9.48 -26.79
C GLY A 19 12.91 -7.94 -26.73
N ILE A 20 12.51 -7.30 -27.83
CA ILE A 20 12.35 -5.83 -27.89
C ILE A 20 11.20 -5.36 -26.99
N LEU A 21 10.05 -6.04 -27.07
CA LEU A 21 8.88 -5.70 -26.23
C LEU A 21 9.18 -5.90 -24.75
N ALA A 22 9.86 -6.99 -24.38
CA ALA A 22 10.24 -7.28 -23.00
C ALA A 22 11.22 -6.25 -22.44
N ALA A 23 12.20 -5.80 -23.22
CA ALA A 23 13.17 -4.79 -22.80
C ALA A 23 12.51 -3.48 -22.34
N VAL A 24 11.42 -3.06 -22.99
CA VAL A 24 10.67 -1.84 -22.63
C VAL A 24 9.60 -2.12 -21.57
N ALA A 25 8.95 -3.28 -21.63
CA ALA A 25 7.85 -3.61 -20.73
C ALA A 25 8.31 -3.90 -19.29
N ILE A 26 9.41 -4.61 -19.09
CA ILE A 26 9.92 -5.00 -17.77
C ILE A 26 10.16 -3.80 -16.84
N PRO A 27 10.93 -2.75 -17.23
CA PRO A 27 11.19 -1.62 -16.33
C PRO A 27 9.90 -0.86 -16.00
N LYS A 28 8.98 -0.72 -16.96
CA LYS A 28 7.69 -0.05 -16.76
C LYS A 28 6.79 -0.82 -15.79
N LEU A 29 6.76 -2.15 -15.89
CA LEU A 29 5.99 -3.01 -14.98
C LEU A 29 6.60 -3.04 -13.57
N ALA A 30 7.92 -2.99 -13.44
CA ALA A 30 8.58 -2.90 -12.13
C ALA A 30 8.20 -1.61 -11.39
N ALA A 31 8.36 -0.45 -12.04
CA ALA A 31 7.99 0.84 -11.46
C ALA A 31 6.50 0.91 -11.07
N THR A 32 5.61 0.44 -11.96
CA THR A 32 4.16 0.46 -11.70
C THR A 32 3.78 -0.42 -10.51
N ARG A 33 4.46 -1.55 -10.29
CA ARG A 33 4.21 -2.44 -9.14
C ARG A 33 4.66 -1.81 -7.83
N ASP A 34 5.79 -1.11 -7.83
CA ASP A 34 6.31 -0.44 -6.63
C ASP A 34 5.43 0.76 -6.25
N ASP A 35 5.00 1.55 -7.24
CA ASP A 35 4.05 2.65 -7.02
C ASP A 35 2.68 2.13 -6.55
N ALA A 36 2.20 1.01 -7.12
CA ALA A 36 0.96 0.39 -6.67
C ALA A 36 1.04 -0.07 -5.21
N LYS A 37 2.15 -0.69 -4.80
CA LYS A 37 2.37 -1.10 -3.40
C LYS A 37 2.33 0.12 -2.46
N LYS A 38 3.02 1.20 -2.80
CA LYS A 38 3.01 2.45 -2.01
C LYS A 38 1.60 3.02 -1.90
N SER A 39 0.86 3.09 -3.01
CA SER A 39 -0.53 3.58 -3.02
C SER A 39 -1.46 2.71 -2.17
N VAL A 40 -1.33 1.38 -2.24
CA VAL A 40 -2.12 0.46 -1.41
C VAL A 40 -1.80 0.65 0.07
N THR A 41 -0.52 0.79 0.45
CA THR A 41 -0.14 1.06 1.84
C THR A 41 -0.72 2.39 2.34
N CYS A 42 -0.65 3.48 1.56
CA CYS A 42 -1.29 4.74 1.96
C CYS A 42 -2.81 4.60 2.13
N LYS A 43 -3.48 3.87 1.23
CA LYS A 43 -4.93 3.64 1.32
C LYS A 43 -5.30 2.83 2.56
N ASN A 44 -4.57 1.74 2.83
CA ASN A 44 -4.78 0.94 4.02
C ASN A 44 -4.52 1.74 5.30
N LEU A 45 -3.54 2.67 5.29
CA LEU A 45 -3.30 3.59 6.39
C LEU A 45 -4.48 4.55 6.61
N ALA A 46 -5.03 5.15 5.54
CA ALA A 46 -6.22 6.01 5.66
C ALA A 46 -7.43 5.24 6.21
N ILE A 47 -7.71 4.05 5.66
CA ILE A 47 -8.79 3.17 6.14
C ILE A 47 -8.56 2.80 7.62
N CYS A 48 -7.32 2.50 8.00
CA CYS A 48 -6.97 2.20 9.39
C CYS A 48 -7.33 3.36 10.34
N ILE A 49 -6.97 4.60 9.98
CA ILE A 49 -7.29 5.77 10.82
C ILE A 49 -8.82 5.99 10.90
N GLU A 50 -9.54 5.83 9.79
CA GLU A 50 -11.00 5.94 9.75
C GLU A 50 -11.68 4.88 10.62
N ASP A 51 -11.25 3.62 10.52
CA ASP A 51 -11.76 2.51 11.33
C ASP A 51 -11.50 2.77 12.82
N MET A 52 -10.31 3.25 13.17
CA MET A 52 -9.97 3.56 14.55
C MET A 52 -10.77 4.75 15.10
N ALA A 53 -10.95 5.81 14.31
CA ALA A 53 -11.81 6.93 14.70
C ALA A 53 -13.26 6.45 14.95
N SER A 54 -13.77 5.55 14.10
CA SER A 54 -15.09 4.95 14.28
C SER A 54 -15.16 4.06 15.54
N ALA A 55 -14.13 3.23 15.77
CA ALA A 55 -14.04 2.34 16.92
C ALA A 55 -13.98 3.13 18.24
N TYR A 56 -13.23 4.24 18.28
CA TYR A 56 -13.19 5.12 19.44
C TYR A 56 -14.57 5.68 19.78
N THR A 57 -15.34 6.12 18.79
CA THR A 57 -16.70 6.64 19.06
C THR A 57 -17.69 5.57 19.53
N ALA A 58 -17.46 4.30 19.18
CA ALA A 58 -18.33 3.19 19.54
C ALA A 58 -17.97 2.55 20.89
N VAL A 59 -16.68 2.40 21.19
CA VAL A 59 -16.17 1.61 22.33
C VAL A 59 -15.45 2.49 23.37
N GLY A 60 -15.01 3.69 23.00
CA GLY A 60 -14.25 4.60 23.86
C GLY A 60 -12.76 4.24 23.96
N THR A 61 -12.29 3.23 23.21
CA THR A 61 -10.89 2.81 23.12
C THR A 61 -10.56 2.44 21.68
N VAL A 62 -9.27 2.51 21.31
CA VAL A 62 -8.80 2.04 20.00
C VAL A 62 -7.80 0.89 20.14
N ASN A 63 -8.00 -0.16 19.35
CA ASN A 63 -7.05 -1.25 19.19
C ASN A 63 -6.69 -1.42 17.70
N LEU A 64 -5.41 -1.50 17.39
CA LEU A 64 -4.94 -1.76 16.02
C LEU A 64 -5.27 -3.18 15.53
N ALA A 65 -5.61 -4.08 16.45
CA ALA A 65 -5.97 -5.45 16.14
C ALA A 65 -7.39 -5.59 15.57
N ASP A 66 -8.27 -4.62 15.81
CA ASP A 66 -9.68 -4.70 15.43
C ASP A 66 -9.93 -4.32 13.95
N SER A 67 -8.99 -3.60 13.31
CA SER A 67 -9.06 -3.29 11.89
C SER A 67 -8.07 -4.15 11.08
N PRO A 68 -8.55 -4.89 10.05
CA PRO A 68 -7.70 -5.60 9.11
C PRO A 68 -6.74 -4.68 8.36
N ALA A 69 -7.11 -3.40 8.17
CA ALA A 69 -6.29 -2.40 7.50
C ALA A 69 -5.09 -1.99 8.36
N CYS A 70 -5.28 -1.93 9.70
CA CYS A 70 -4.22 -1.63 10.66
C CYS A 70 -3.27 -2.82 10.91
N SER A 71 -3.73 -4.06 10.68
CA SER A 71 -2.93 -5.28 10.82
C SER A 71 -1.95 -5.54 9.66
N TYR A 72 -1.95 -4.70 8.62
CA TYR A 72 -0.96 -4.80 7.55
C TYR A 72 0.43 -4.39 8.08
N SER A 73 1.43 -5.26 7.93
CA SER A 73 2.76 -5.11 8.57
C SER A 73 3.45 -3.76 8.32
N ALA A 74 3.22 -3.13 7.16
CA ALA A 74 3.78 -1.81 6.88
C ALA A 74 3.02 -0.70 7.64
N VAL A 75 1.70 -0.83 7.79
CA VAL A 75 0.84 0.16 8.48
C VAL A 75 1.06 0.08 10.00
N SER A 76 1.15 -1.11 10.58
CA SER A 76 1.38 -1.30 12.01
C SER A 76 2.75 -0.81 12.50
N ALA A 77 3.74 -0.67 11.60
CA ALA A 77 5.05 -0.09 11.92
C ALA A 77 5.02 1.44 11.98
N ILE A 78 3.96 2.05 11.44
CA ILE A 78 3.80 3.48 11.25
C ILE A 78 2.78 4.05 12.23
N VAL A 79 1.71 3.29 12.49
CA VAL A 79 0.65 3.65 13.41
C VAL A 79 0.99 3.11 14.80
N SER A 80 1.04 3.99 15.79
CA SER A 80 1.20 3.62 17.19
C SER A 80 0.15 4.29 18.07
N LEU A 81 -0.16 3.63 19.18
CA LEU A 81 -1.07 4.14 20.20
C LEU A 81 -0.25 4.72 21.35
N SER A 82 -0.63 5.89 21.86
CA SER A 82 -0.16 6.36 23.17
C SER A 82 -0.87 5.63 24.31
N SER A 83 -0.35 5.78 25.54
CA SER A 83 -0.48 4.91 26.72
C SER A 83 -1.87 4.44 27.18
N GLU A 84 -2.98 4.81 26.56
CA GLU A 84 -4.32 4.30 26.89
C GLU A 84 -5.20 4.07 25.63
N GLY A 85 -4.62 4.07 24.43
CA GLY A 85 -5.39 4.06 23.19
C GLY A 85 -6.17 5.36 23.01
N GLU A 86 -5.62 6.48 23.49
CA GLU A 86 -6.29 7.79 23.45
C GLU A 86 -5.74 8.70 22.34
N SER A 87 -4.54 8.42 21.84
CA SER A 87 -4.03 9.08 20.64
C SER A 87 -3.42 8.08 19.67
N ILE A 88 -3.66 8.34 18.38
CA ILE A 88 -3.08 7.62 17.26
C ILE A 88 -1.99 8.50 16.69
N ILE A 89 -0.78 7.95 16.68
CA ILE A 89 0.41 8.59 16.13
C ILE A 89 0.73 7.90 14.82
N VAL A 90 0.79 8.66 13.75
CA VAL A 90 1.19 8.19 12.42
C VAL A 90 2.58 8.74 12.11
N ASN A 91 3.58 7.86 12.13
CA ASN A 91 4.98 8.21 11.89
C ASN A 91 5.38 8.06 10.41
N SER A 92 6.18 9.00 9.92
CA SER A 92 6.81 8.86 8.61
C SER A 92 7.82 7.69 8.62
N SER A 93 7.66 6.70 7.74
CA SER A 93 8.69 5.70 7.46
C SER A 93 9.18 5.84 6.02
N SER A 94 10.35 5.29 5.69
CA SER A 94 10.93 5.34 4.34
C SER A 94 10.02 4.74 3.26
N GLU A 95 9.07 3.89 3.63
CA GLU A 95 8.07 3.30 2.72
C GLU A 95 6.82 4.16 2.54
N THR A 96 6.57 5.11 3.45
CA THR A 96 5.36 5.96 3.48
C THR A 96 5.62 7.44 3.34
N SER A 97 6.83 7.84 2.92
CA SER A 97 7.15 9.23 2.57
C SER A 97 6.28 9.81 1.44
N PHE A 98 5.47 8.98 0.77
CA PHE A 98 4.46 9.40 -0.21
C PHE A 98 3.07 9.67 0.42
N CYS A 99 2.85 9.22 1.66
CA CYS A 99 1.62 9.33 2.42
C CYS A 99 1.69 10.47 3.45
N THR A 100 2.55 11.48 3.26
CA THR A 100 2.84 12.53 4.26
C THR A 100 1.64 13.35 4.71
N HIS A 101 0.57 13.39 3.91
CA HIS A 101 -0.71 13.99 4.30
C HIS A 101 -1.45 13.25 5.43
N LEU A 102 -1.08 12.00 5.70
CA LEU A 102 -1.64 11.17 6.77
C LEU A 102 -0.75 11.19 8.03
N GLU A 103 0.44 11.80 7.96
CA GLU A 103 1.35 11.91 9.10
C GLU A 103 0.81 12.94 10.10
N GLY A 104 0.70 12.53 11.36
CA GLY A 104 0.10 13.37 12.38
C GLY A 104 -0.20 12.61 13.65
N ASN A 105 -0.43 13.37 14.71
CA ASN A 105 -0.95 12.86 15.97
C ASN A 105 -2.43 13.24 16.07
N THR A 106 -3.32 12.26 16.11
CA THR A 106 -4.74 12.46 16.36
C THR A 106 -5.03 12.04 17.79
N SER A 107 -5.33 13.01 18.66
CA SER A 107 -5.74 12.76 20.04
C SER A 107 -7.26 12.77 20.13
N PHE A 108 -7.82 11.69 20.66
CA PHE A 108 -9.25 11.55 20.88
C PHE A 108 -9.68 12.11 22.26
N GLY A 109 -8.70 12.40 23.12
CA GLY A 109 -8.85 13.11 24.38
C GLY A 109 -8.90 14.63 24.23
N GLY A 110 -10.10 15.19 24.12
CA GLY A 110 -10.40 16.56 24.57
C GLY A 110 -10.10 17.75 23.65
N SER A 111 -9.59 17.61 22.44
CA SER A 111 -9.62 18.72 21.47
C SER A 111 -9.77 18.24 20.04
N LYS A 112 -10.73 18.88 19.37
CA LYS A 112 -11.24 18.62 18.03
C LYS A 112 -10.21 18.09 17.04
N ILE A 113 -10.56 16.93 16.48
CA ILE A 113 -10.07 16.43 15.19
C ILE A 113 -10.23 17.55 14.15
N ALA A 114 -9.11 18.05 13.64
CA ALA A 114 -9.08 18.85 12.40
C ALA A 114 -8.49 17.94 11.33
N ILE A 115 -9.35 17.46 10.43
CA ILE A 115 -8.98 16.86 9.15
C ILE A 115 -8.80 17.99 8.15
#